data_AF-A0A3B4DHW5-F1
#
_entry.id   AF-A0A3B4DHW5-F1
#
_cell.length_a   1.000
_cell.length_b   1.000
_cell.length_c   1.000
_cell.angle_alpha   90.00
_cell.angle_beta   90.00
_cell.angle_gamma   90.00
#
_symmetry.space_group_name_H-M   'P 1'
#
loop_
_entity.id
_entity.type
_entity.pdbx_description
1 polymer ?
#
loop_
_entity_poly.entity_id
_entity_poly.type
_entity_poly.pdbx_seq_one_letter_code
_entity_poly.pdbx_strand_id
1 'polypeptide(L)'
;MQVTRLLTEHYPKLSSLSGGWLLYKALGGSGQRKLTVVPPEAAGYNTQYLRSVSGRGKSTLYIVPLQEELNTSPLPVGEHESQKIPKTTCQACGLSLPLQVMAVHIKSCCIDRSAAENDMDNHVKAPCPICQRNFPRDYLQIHASFCCDRSVYLNVSCLDDVLQTIEAAICKDGNTFDVTVSRHNMVERGLTQWQRQKKSSPLNPLRVVFLDEAGIDTGALRKEFLTGMIEGIEKRFFEGSRHGKRPKYSLCDLDKGHFKTVGEIMAASLAQGGPAPNFLALWCYNFLCSGSLDLKNVDKTDLGDNQYTNLISKFTITDLTEDIVSCGYTGTVSLEKKQEITRAVILHATLKLVPILQQMRNGLQLYGLSDLMSKYPKICQPLFIPGVEMTVSLCYPCVSLTSITSCAHFSLSICLDENPPGLQEAALPSMTPRTFLQWVTGQGHVPILAWEKAKFRIIVEFNHYCDVDYSEHTICYPTVAACSSTITLPVKHMLTYENFKQIMMEAFCLGQEFHKI
;
A
#
# COMPACT_ATOMS: atom_id res chain seq x y z
N MET A 1 -4.91 46.24 7.09
CA MET A 1 -5.47 46.11 5.71
C MET A 1 -4.44 46.24 4.59
N GLN A 2 -3.48 47.18 4.64
CA GLN A 2 -2.58 47.45 3.49
C GLN A 2 -1.59 46.31 3.19
N VAL A 3 -1.05 45.63 4.21
CA VAL A 3 -0.08 44.54 4.05
C VAL A 3 -0.72 43.27 3.50
N THR A 4 -1.90 42.89 4.00
CA THR A 4 -2.66 41.74 3.51
C THR A 4 -2.98 41.90 2.03
N ARG A 5 -3.45 43.08 1.61
CA ARG A 5 -3.73 43.37 0.20
C ARG A 5 -2.49 43.21 -0.68
N LEU A 6 -1.36 43.78 -0.26
CA LEU A 6 -0.09 43.67 -0.99
C LEU A 6 0.43 42.23 -1.07
N LEU A 7 0.29 41.45 0.00
CA LEU A 7 0.68 40.04 0.01
C LEU A 7 -0.22 39.21 -0.89
N THR A 8 -1.52 39.45 -0.90
CA THR A 8 -2.44 38.78 -1.82
C THR A 8 -2.22 39.20 -3.28
N GLU A 9 -1.84 40.46 -3.54
CA GLU A 9 -1.47 40.95 -4.87
C GLU A 9 -0.16 40.31 -5.40
N HIS A 10 0.84 40.07 -4.52
CA HIS A 10 2.13 39.49 -4.91
C HIS A 10 2.19 37.97 -4.81
N TYR A 11 1.36 37.36 -3.98
CA TYR A 11 1.25 35.92 -3.77
C TYR A 11 -0.23 35.52 -3.88
N PRO A 12 -0.74 35.36 -5.11
CA PRO A 12 -2.17 35.15 -5.38
C PRO A 12 -2.75 33.92 -4.66
N LYS A 13 -1.91 32.91 -4.43
CA LYS A 13 -2.25 31.69 -3.67
C LYS A 13 -2.57 31.93 -2.19
N LEU A 14 -2.27 33.12 -1.66
CA LEU A 14 -2.72 33.54 -0.34
C LEU A 14 -4.19 33.99 -0.33
N SER A 15 -4.78 34.34 -1.48
CA SER A 15 -6.20 34.74 -1.58
C SER A 15 -7.15 33.57 -1.33
N SER A 16 -6.73 32.36 -1.69
CA SER A 16 -7.55 31.14 -1.64
C SER A 16 -7.56 30.47 -0.27
N LEU A 17 -6.75 30.93 0.69
CA LEU A 17 -6.66 30.33 2.02
C LEU A 17 -7.91 30.64 2.84
N SER A 18 -8.66 29.62 3.23
CA SER A 18 -9.70 29.76 4.24
C SER A 18 -9.09 29.56 5.63
N GLY A 19 -9.34 30.50 6.57
CA GLY A 19 -8.81 30.42 7.94
C GLY A 19 -7.64 31.35 8.31
N GLY A 20 -7.16 32.18 7.38
CA GLY A 20 -6.15 33.21 7.67
C GLY A 20 -4.72 32.69 7.92
N TRP A 21 -3.80 33.61 8.20
CA TRP A 21 -2.37 33.32 8.37
C TRP A 21 -1.71 34.28 9.37
N LEU A 22 -0.60 33.84 9.98
CA LEU A 22 0.23 34.64 10.88
C LEU A 22 1.67 34.75 10.36
N LEU A 23 2.37 35.79 10.81
CA LEU A 23 3.80 35.97 10.55
C LEU A 23 4.64 35.38 11.68
N TYR A 24 5.74 34.77 11.30
CA TYR A 24 6.73 34.20 12.21
C TYR A 24 8.12 34.77 11.91
N LYS A 25 8.97 34.83 12.93
CA LYS A 25 10.38 35.20 12.79
C LYS A 25 11.29 34.19 13.47
N ALA A 26 12.50 34.04 12.94
CA ALA A 26 13.56 33.30 13.59
C ALA A 26 14.32 34.20 14.58
N LEU A 27 14.75 33.64 15.72
CA LEU A 27 15.64 34.32 16.66
C LEU A 27 17.11 34.29 16.15
N GLY A 28 17.96 35.18 16.68
CA GLY A 28 19.39 35.23 16.37
C GLY A 28 20.12 33.95 16.81
N GLY A 29 21.17 33.54 16.08
CA GLY A 29 21.95 32.31 16.33
C GLY A 29 22.48 31.65 15.05
N SER A 30 23.01 30.44 15.12
CA SER A 30 23.37 29.58 13.96
C SER A 30 22.70 28.20 14.10
N GLY A 31 22.46 27.48 13.00
CA GLY A 31 21.81 26.14 12.99
C GLY A 31 20.29 26.15 12.76
N GLN A 32 19.62 25.05 13.14
CA GLN A 32 18.15 24.92 13.10
C GLN A 32 17.51 25.81 14.16
N ARG A 33 16.53 26.64 13.78
CA ARG A 33 15.96 27.67 14.67
C ARG A 33 14.46 27.49 14.82
N LYS A 34 14.00 27.57 16.06
CA LYS A 34 12.57 27.61 16.37
C LYS A 34 11.98 28.95 15.89
N LEU A 35 10.89 28.87 15.15
CA LEU A 35 10.13 30.05 14.72
C LEU A 35 9.27 30.55 15.88
N THR A 36 9.19 31.88 16.00
CA THR A 36 8.36 32.57 17.01
C THR A 36 7.28 33.39 16.33
N VAL A 37 6.06 33.33 16.85
CA VAL A 37 4.91 34.07 16.32
C VAL A 37 5.16 35.58 16.49
N VAL A 38 4.89 36.34 15.45
CA VAL A 38 4.77 37.80 15.49
C VAL A 38 3.28 38.11 15.64
N PRO A 39 2.79 38.46 16.84
CA PRO A 39 1.36 38.71 17.04
C PRO A 39 0.92 39.96 16.25
N PRO A 40 -0.26 39.94 15.60
CA PRO A 40 -0.80 41.13 14.96
C PRO A 40 -1.26 42.15 16.01
N GLU A 41 -1.19 43.44 15.67
CA GLU A 41 -1.79 44.51 16.49
C GLU A 41 -3.32 44.54 16.28
N ALA A 42 -4.05 45.37 17.04
CA ALA A 42 -5.52 45.45 16.97
C ALA A 42 -6.08 45.75 15.56
N ALA A 43 -5.29 46.39 14.69
CA ALA A 43 -5.63 46.67 13.29
C ALA A 43 -4.98 45.69 12.27
N GLY A 44 -4.42 44.58 12.76
CA GLY A 44 -3.62 43.63 11.99
C GLY A 44 -2.16 44.08 11.80
N TYR A 45 -1.48 43.48 10.83
CA TYR A 45 -0.10 43.86 10.50
C TYR A 45 -0.05 45.19 9.73
N ASN A 46 0.72 46.14 10.25
CA ASN A 46 1.06 47.39 9.57
C ASN A 46 2.57 47.47 9.28
N THR A 47 2.94 48.31 8.32
CA THR A 47 4.31 48.40 7.80
C THR A 47 5.32 48.93 8.82
N GLN A 48 4.90 49.85 9.70
CA GLN A 48 5.76 50.42 10.76
C GLN A 48 6.11 49.36 11.81
N TYR A 49 5.11 48.58 12.24
CA TYR A 49 5.28 47.45 13.15
C TYR A 49 6.15 46.36 12.53
N LEU A 50 5.87 45.95 11.29
CA LEU A 50 6.68 44.94 10.60
C LEU A 50 8.14 45.35 10.42
N ARG A 51 8.39 46.65 10.19
CA ARG A 51 9.74 47.20 10.09
C ARG A 51 10.49 47.16 11.43
N SER A 52 9.82 47.36 12.56
CA SER A 52 10.45 47.26 13.88
C SER A 52 10.80 45.81 14.23
N VAL A 53 9.88 44.87 14.01
CA VAL A 53 10.09 43.45 14.37
C VAL A 53 11.05 42.70 13.44
N SER A 54 11.23 43.18 12.20
CA SER A 54 12.19 42.63 11.21
C SER A 54 13.57 43.30 11.25
N GLY A 55 13.83 44.18 12.21
CA GLY A 55 15.12 44.88 12.31
C GLY A 55 15.42 45.75 11.09
N ARG A 56 14.43 46.51 10.62
CA ARG A 56 14.46 47.29 9.36
C ARG A 56 14.62 46.43 8.10
N GLY A 57 14.03 45.23 8.08
CA GLY A 57 14.07 44.30 6.95
C GLY A 57 15.29 43.38 6.91
N LYS A 58 16.10 43.33 7.99
CA LYS A 58 17.26 42.45 8.12
C LYS A 58 16.89 41.01 8.49
N SER A 59 15.69 40.79 9.03
CA SER A 59 15.21 39.47 9.44
C SER A 59 14.12 38.97 8.50
N THR A 60 14.26 37.74 8.02
CA THR A 60 13.25 37.04 7.23
C THR A 60 12.01 36.78 8.07
N LEU A 61 10.85 37.14 7.52
CA LEU A 61 9.54 36.80 8.06
C LEU A 61 8.94 35.64 7.27
N TYR A 62 8.29 34.72 7.97
CA TYR A 62 7.66 33.54 7.41
C TYR A 62 6.14 33.66 7.53
N ILE A 63 5.41 33.35 6.46
CA ILE A 63 3.95 33.30 6.47
C ILE A 63 3.55 31.86 6.77
N VAL A 64 2.74 31.66 7.82
CA VAL A 64 2.26 30.33 8.22
C VAL A 64 0.72 30.39 8.23
N PRO A 65 0.04 29.63 7.36
CA PRO A 65 -1.41 29.52 7.40
C PRO A 65 -1.85 28.73 8.65
N LEU A 66 -3.05 29.02 9.17
CA LEU A 66 -3.52 28.45 10.43
C LEU A 66 -4.29 27.13 10.28
N GLN A 67 -5.01 26.96 9.17
CA GLN A 67 -5.95 25.85 8.98
C GLN A 67 -5.71 25.05 7.70
N GLU A 68 -4.87 25.54 6.79
CA GLU A 68 -4.61 24.95 5.47
C GLU A 68 -3.11 24.91 5.14
N GLU A 69 -2.68 24.01 4.26
CA GLU A 69 -1.31 24.02 3.76
C GLU A 69 -1.17 24.98 2.56
N LEU A 70 -0.12 25.81 2.56
CA LEU A 70 0.13 26.74 1.46
C LEU A 70 0.53 25.98 0.19
N ASN A 71 -0.23 26.15 -0.89
CA ASN A 71 0.11 25.55 -2.19
C ASN A 71 1.41 26.17 -2.75
N THR A 72 2.51 25.41 -2.75
CA THR A 72 3.83 25.83 -3.25
C THR A 72 4.13 25.41 -4.69
N SER A 73 3.17 24.83 -5.41
CA SER A 73 3.38 24.47 -6.82
C SER A 73 3.81 25.70 -7.64
N PRO A 74 4.66 25.55 -8.67
CA PRO A 74 4.95 26.66 -9.57
C PRO A 74 3.67 27.11 -10.28
N LEU A 75 3.53 28.42 -10.52
CA LEU A 75 2.43 28.92 -11.35
C LEU A 75 2.58 28.36 -12.77
N PRO A 76 1.50 27.89 -13.41
CA PRO A 76 1.56 27.37 -14.77
C PRO A 76 2.03 28.45 -15.75
N VAL A 77 2.96 28.09 -16.63
CA VAL A 77 3.50 29.02 -17.63
C VAL A 77 2.41 29.30 -18.67
N GLY A 78 1.87 30.52 -18.65
CA GLY A 78 0.81 30.95 -19.58
C GLY A 78 -0.27 31.81 -18.95
N GLU A 79 -0.37 31.87 -17.62
CA GLU A 79 -1.33 32.77 -16.97
C GLU A 79 -0.92 34.25 -17.11
N HIS A 80 -1.94 35.11 -17.13
CA HIS A 80 -1.85 36.58 -17.25
C HIS A 80 -0.89 37.22 -16.22
N GLU A 81 -0.57 36.49 -15.14
CA GLU A 81 0.32 36.91 -14.05
C GLU A 81 1.82 36.70 -14.35
N SER A 82 2.15 35.83 -15.31
CA SER A 82 3.53 35.65 -15.81
C SER A 82 4.04 36.85 -16.61
N GLN A 83 3.16 37.81 -16.95
CA GLN A 83 3.49 39.05 -17.67
C GLN A 83 4.25 40.07 -16.81
N LYS A 84 4.13 40.01 -15.47
CA LYS A 84 4.79 40.96 -14.55
C LYS A 84 6.22 40.56 -14.17
N ILE A 85 6.64 39.35 -14.50
CA ILE A 85 8.01 38.87 -14.28
C ILE A 85 8.88 39.48 -15.40
N PRO A 86 9.98 40.18 -15.11
CA PRO A 86 10.88 40.70 -16.15
C PRO A 86 11.35 39.55 -17.05
N LYS A 87 10.89 39.57 -18.30
CA LYS A 87 11.29 38.61 -19.32
C LYS A 87 12.44 39.19 -20.12
N THR A 88 13.42 38.37 -20.43
CA THR A 88 14.49 38.70 -21.36
C THR A 88 14.40 37.77 -22.56
N THR A 89 14.83 38.27 -23.72
CA THR A 89 14.75 37.50 -24.96
C THR A 89 16.07 36.78 -25.20
N CYS A 90 16.01 35.47 -25.46
CA CYS A 90 17.19 34.72 -25.85
C CYS A 90 17.66 35.19 -27.24
N GLN A 91 18.93 35.59 -27.37
CA GLN A 91 19.44 36.09 -28.64
C GLN A 91 19.65 34.99 -29.69
N ALA A 92 19.71 33.72 -29.29
CA ALA A 92 19.93 32.59 -30.20
C ALA A 92 18.62 32.09 -30.85
N CYS A 93 17.56 31.88 -30.07
CA CYS A 93 16.28 31.34 -30.56
C CYS A 93 15.12 32.35 -30.56
N GLY A 94 15.32 33.55 -30.02
CA GLY A 94 14.28 34.59 -29.96
C GLY A 94 13.21 34.39 -28.88
N LEU A 95 13.29 33.32 -28.08
CA LEU A 95 12.27 33.02 -27.07
C LEU A 95 12.37 33.98 -25.86
N SER A 96 11.26 34.60 -25.47
CA SER A 96 11.19 35.51 -24.32
C SER A 96 10.82 34.77 -23.05
N LEU A 97 11.74 34.71 -22.08
CA LEU A 97 11.64 33.89 -20.86
C LEU A 97 12.01 34.71 -19.62
N PRO A 98 11.46 34.37 -18.43
CA PRO A 98 11.95 34.91 -17.16
C PRO A 98 13.44 34.65 -16.96
N LEU A 99 14.16 35.61 -16.35
CA LEU A 99 15.61 35.56 -16.16
C LEU A 99 16.10 34.23 -15.52
N GLN A 100 15.34 33.69 -14.56
CA GLN A 100 15.68 32.43 -13.87
C GLN A 100 15.66 31.22 -14.81
N VAL A 101 14.74 31.21 -15.78
CA VAL A 101 14.63 30.16 -16.80
C VAL A 101 15.66 30.37 -17.91
N MET A 102 16.00 31.63 -18.19
CA MET A 102 17.01 32.00 -19.20
C MET A 102 18.38 31.39 -18.91
N ALA A 103 18.81 31.36 -17.65
CA ALA A 103 20.11 30.78 -17.26
C ALA A 103 20.21 29.27 -17.54
N VAL A 104 19.07 28.57 -17.54
CA VAL A 104 18.99 27.14 -17.88
C VAL A 104 18.85 26.96 -19.39
N HIS A 105 18.00 27.77 -20.02
CA HIS A 105 17.77 27.76 -21.46
C HIS A 105 19.05 28.02 -22.28
N ILE A 106 19.88 29.00 -21.89
CA ILE A 106 21.13 29.31 -22.61
C ILE A 106 22.08 28.09 -22.65
N LYS A 107 22.03 27.20 -21.64
CA LYS A 107 22.88 26.00 -21.60
C LYS A 107 22.44 24.91 -22.58
N SER A 108 21.17 24.91 -23.02
CA SER A 108 20.59 23.91 -23.92
C SER A 108 20.09 24.48 -25.25
N CYS A 109 20.24 25.78 -25.48
CA CYS A 109 19.82 26.46 -26.70
C CYS A 109 20.84 26.21 -27.83
N CYS A 110 20.65 25.10 -28.56
CA CYS A 110 21.40 24.81 -29.78
C CYS A 110 20.87 25.65 -30.95
N ILE A 111 21.78 26.25 -31.71
CA ILE A 111 21.49 27.04 -32.91
C ILE A 111 21.04 26.09 -34.02
N ASP A 112 19.86 26.32 -34.58
CA ASP A 112 19.62 26.15 -36.01
C ASP A 112 18.71 27.30 -36.48
N ARG A 113 19.31 28.20 -37.26
CA ARG A 113 18.59 29.21 -38.04
C ARG A 113 18.21 28.57 -39.37
N SER A 114 16.98 28.87 -39.82
CA SER A 114 16.30 28.42 -41.06
C SER A 114 15.59 27.07 -40.91
N ALA A 115 14.33 26.88 -41.28
CA ALA A 115 13.32 27.68 -41.97
C ALA A 115 11.94 27.24 -41.42
N ALA A 116 10.96 28.14 -41.26
CA ALA A 116 9.73 28.24 -42.08
C ALA A 116 9.02 26.90 -42.35
N GLU A 117 7.71 26.71 -42.28
CA GLU A 117 6.47 27.47 -41.99
C GLU A 117 5.36 26.38 -42.02
N ASN A 118 4.13 26.72 -41.61
CA ASN A 118 2.88 25.92 -41.70
C ASN A 118 2.64 24.89 -40.59
N ASP A 119 1.45 24.63 -40.07
CA ASP A 119 0.16 25.30 -39.92
C ASP A 119 -0.63 24.38 -38.95
N MET A 120 -1.61 24.94 -38.23
CA MET A 120 -2.76 24.32 -37.54
C MET A 120 -2.80 22.81 -37.16
N ASP A 121 -3.10 22.60 -35.87
CA ASP A 121 -4.04 21.60 -35.31
C ASP A 121 -3.54 20.27 -34.68
N ASN A 122 -4.25 19.89 -33.60
CA ASN A 122 -4.22 18.67 -32.79
C ASN A 122 -3.03 18.43 -31.84
N HIS A 123 -3.27 18.70 -30.54
CA HIS A 123 -2.51 18.15 -29.41
C HIS A 123 -2.65 16.62 -29.35
N VAL A 124 -1.93 15.91 -30.22
CA VAL A 124 -1.80 14.46 -30.17
C VAL A 124 -1.06 14.09 -28.88
N LYS A 125 -1.78 13.47 -27.94
CA LYS A 125 -1.19 12.93 -26.71
C LYS A 125 -0.55 11.58 -27.03
N ALA A 126 0.64 11.35 -26.51
CA ALA A 126 1.34 10.07 -26.59
C ALA A 126 1.70 9.57 -25.17
N PRO A 127 1.71 8.25 -24.93
CA PRO A 127 2.09 7.70 -23.64
C PRO A 127 3.58 7.88 -23.39
N CYS A 128 3.94 8.30 -22.18
CA CYS A 128 5.33 8.31 -21.74
C CYS A 128 5.87 6.88 -21.69
N PRO A 129 7.02 6.58 -22.31
CA PRO A 129 7.59 5.23 -22.28
C PRO A 129 8.03 4.78 -20.88
N ILE A 130 8.10 5.70 -19.90
CA ILE A 130 8.55 5.43 -18.53
C ILE A 130 7.35 5.26 -17.58
N CYS A 131 6.40 6.20 -17.55
CA CYS A 131 5.25 6.15 -16.63
C CYS A 131 3.91 5.80 -17.28
N GLN A 132 3.88 5.57 -18.60
CA GLN A 132 2.71 5.17 -19.39
C GLN A 132 1.51 6.14 -19.31
N ARG A 133 1.72 7.38 -18.83
CA ARG A 133 0.70 8.45 -18.83
C ARG A 133 0.73 9.21 -20.16
N ASN A 134 -0.43 9.66 -20.62
CA ASN A 134 -0.58 10.39 -21.89
C ASN A 134 -0.24 11.87 -21.71
N PHE A 135 0.80 12.34 -22.39
CA PHE A 135 1.19 13.75 -22.41
C PHE A 135 1.15 14.31 -23.84
N PRO A 136 0.94 15.63 -24.01
CA PRO A 136 1.16 16.29 -25.30
C PRO A 136 2.57 15.99 -25.79
N ARG A 137 2.76 15.64 -27.07
CA ARG A 137 4.07 15.29 -27.63
C ARG A 137 5.16 16.31 -27.30
N ASP A 138 4.83 17.59 -27.34
CA ASP A 138 5.75 18.70 -27.07
C ASP A 138 6.20 18.76 -25.60
N TYR A 139 5.38 18.21 -24.69
CA TYR A 139 5.69 18.07 -23.27
C TYR A 139 6.22 16.67 -22.92
N LEU A 140 6.06 15.69 -23.81
CA LEU A 140 6.45 14.30 -23.58
C LEU A 140 7.96 14.16 -23.41
N GLN A 141 8.75 14.90 -24.19
CA GLN A 141 10.21 14.86 -24.10
C GLN A 141 10.71 15.45 -22.77
N ILE A 142 10.11 16.57 -22.34
CA ILE A 142 10.40 17.24 -21.07
C ILE A 142 9.97 16.33 -19.91
N HIS A 143 8.76 15.79 -19.97
CA HIS A 143 8.29 14.84 -18.96
C HIS A 143 9.17 13.59 -18.93
N ALA A 144 9.54 13.01 -20.07
CA ALA A 144 10.39 11.82 -20.13
C ALA A 144 11.76 12.08 -19.49
N SER A 145 12.37 13.25 -19.68
CA SER A 145 13.64 13.59 -19.00
C SER A 145 13.47 13.70 -17.48
N PHE A 146 12.39 14.33 -16.98
CA PHE A 146 12.13 14.40 -15.52
C PHE A 146 11.63 13.07 -14.92
N CYS A 147 10.91 12.28 -15.71
CA CYS A 147 10.45 10.95 -15.33
C CYS A 147 11.63 9.99 -15.24
N CYS A 148 12.64 10.18 -16.09
CA CYS A 148 13.93 9.50 -16.01
C CYS A 148 14.74 9.95 -14.79
N ASP A 149 14.71 11.23 -14.40
CA ASP A 149 15.38 11.72 -13.18
C ASP A 149 14.73 11.21 -11.88
N ARG A 150 13.45 10.82 -11.91
CA ARG A 150 12.80 10.08 -10.81
C ARG A 150 13.06 8.58 -10.87
N SER A 151 13.35 8.02 -12.04
CA SER A 151 14.00 6.71 -12.13
C SER A 151 15.49 6.87 -11.88
N VAL A 152 15.85 7.18 -10.64
CA VAL A 152 17.14 6.70 -10.16
C VAL A 152 17.14 5.21 -10.50
N TYR A 153 18.15 4.74 -11.23
CA TYR A 153 18.44 3.33 -11.34
C TYR A 153 18.67 2.82 -9.91
N LEU A 154 17.59 2.55 -9.18
CA LEU A 154 17.64 1.88 -7.90
C LEU A 154 18.24 0.54 -8.25
N ASN A 155 19.50 0.37 -7.86
CA ASN A 155 20.19 -0.88 -8.00
C ASN A 155 19.54 -1.81 -6.98
N VAL A 156 18.39 -2.39 -7.34
CA VAL A 156 17.58 -3.22 -6.45
C VAL A 156 18.45 -4.38 -6.00
N SER A 157 18.78 -4.38 -4.71
CA SER A 157 19.68 -5.33 -4.08
C SER A 157 18.96 -6.19 -3.06
N CYS A 158 17.88 -5.65 -2.46
CA CYS A 158 17.10 -6.32 -1.44
C CYS A 158 15.59 -6.09 -1.63
N LEU A 159 14.81 -6.73 -0.77
CA LEU A 159 13.35 -6.62 -0.80
C LEU A 159 12.85 -5.21 -0.46
N ASP A 160 13.52 -4.50 0.45
CA ASP A 160 13.12 -3.15 0.84
C ASP A 160 13.27 -2.15 -0.31
N ASP A 161 14.26 -2.34 -1.20
CA ASP A 161 14.42 -1.52 -2.41
C ASP A 161 13.23 -1.69 -3.36
N VAL A 162 12.71 -2.92 -3.50
CA VAL A 162 11.51 -3.20 -4.31
C VAL A 162 10.30 -2.46 -3.73
N LEU A 163 10.08 -2.58 -2.42
CA LEU A 163 8.95 -1.92 -1.74
C LEU A 163 9.06 -0.39 -1.81
N GLN A 164 10.27 0.15 -1.62
CA GLN A 164 10.52 1.59 -1.75
C GLN A 164 10.26 2.08 -3.18
N THR A 165 10.60 1.29 -4.19
CA THR A 165 10.37 1.64 -5.61
C THR A 165 8.88 1.76 -5.92
N ILE A 166 8.07 0.77 -5.51
CA ILE A 166 6.62 0.80 -5.75
C ILE A 166 5.90 1.83 -4.88
N GLU A 167 6.37 2.08 -3.65
CA GLU A 167 5.86 3.16 -2.79
C GLU A 167 6.13 4.54 -3.39
N ALA A 168 7.32 4.75 -3.97
CA ALA A 168 7.68 6.00 -4.65
C ALA A 168 6.86 6.24 -5.94
N ALA A 169 6.34 5.18 -6.56
CA ALA A 169 5.52 5.26 -7.77
C ALA A 169 4.06 5.70 -7.49
N ILE A 170 3.64 5.80 -6.22
CA ILE A 170 2.32 6.31 -5.84
C ILE A 170 2.19 7.78 -6.27
N CYS A 171 1.11 8.09 -6.98
CA CYS A 171 0.85 9.43 -7.51
C CYS A 171 0.38 10.38 -6.40
N LYS A 172 1.25 11.30 -5.97
CA LYS A 172 0.96 12.31 -4.93
C LYS A 172 0.58 13.66 -5.56
N ASP A 173 -0.33 13.65 -6.52
CA ASP A 173 -0.81 14.85 -7.23
C ASP A 173 -1.95 15.59 -6.50
N GLY A 174 -2.27 15.16 -5.27
CA GLY A 174 -3.36 15.70 -4.45
C GLY A 174 -4.69 14.94 -4.62
N ASN A 175 -4.78 14.00 -5.56
CA ASN A 175 -5.95 13.13 -5.69
C ASN A 175 -5.84 11.91 -4.78
N THR A 176 -6.98 11.38 -4.35
CA THR A 176 -7.07 10.11 -3.60
C THR A 176 -7.85 9.07 -4.38
N PHE A 177 -7.62 7.81 -4.05
CA PHE A 177 -8.41 6.68 -4.51
C PHE A 177 -9.34 6.24 -3.39
N ASP A 178 -10.59 6.70 -3.45
CA ASP A 178 -11.55 6.50 -2.38
C ASP A 178 -12.32 5.18 -2.55
N VAL A 179 -12.33 4.38 -1.48
CA VAL A 179 -13.09 3.13 -1.39
C VAL A 179 -13.96 3.16 -0.14
N THR A 180 -15.26 2.97 -0.32
CA THR A 180 -16.27 2.98 0.74
C THR A 180 -16.91 1.60 0.92
N VAL A 181 -16.61 0.88 1.99
CA VAL A 181 -17.05 -0.52 2.15
C VAL A 181 -17.77 -0.77 3.46
N SER A 182 -18.58 -1.83 3.53
CA SER A 182 -19.09 -2.37 4.79
C SER A 182 -18.22 -3.53 5.24
N ARG A 183 -18.03 -3.72 6.55
CA ARG A 183 -17.24 -4.84 7.11
C ARG A 183 -17.72 -6.21 6.64
N HIS A 184 -19.03 -6.44 6.58
CA HIS A 184 -19.62 -7.75 6.19
C HIS A 184 -19.52 -8.09 4.70
N ASN A 185 -19.23 -7.11 3.84
CA ASN A 185 -19.18 -7.32 2.38
C ASN A 185 -17.98 -6.58 1.77
N MET A 186 -16.86 -6.65 2.47
CA MET A 186 -15.64 -5.91 2.11
C MET A 186 -15.11 -6.34 0.73
N VAL A 187 -15.06 -7.65 0.46
CA VAL A 187 -14.44 -8.20 -0.74
C VAL A 187 -15.21 -7.82 -2.01
N GLU A 188 -16.51 -8.14 -2.09
CA GLU A 188 -17.28 -7.86 -3.32
C GLU A 188 -17.46 -6.36 -3.56
N ARG A 189 -17.72 -5.58 -2.50
CA ARG A 189 -17.82 -4.12 -2.64
C ARG A 189 -16.47 -3.51 -2.97
N GLY A 190 -15.40 -3.99 -2.35
CA GLY A 190 -14.03 -3.58 -2.63
C GLY A 190 -13.70 -3.76 -4.11
N LEU A 191 -13.91 -4.95 -4.67
CA LEU A 191 -13.74 -5.23 -6.10
C LEU A 191 -14.58 -4.31 -6.99
N THR A 192 -15.87 -4.19 -6.68
CA THR A 192 -16.80 -3.36 -7.46
C THR A 192 -16.37 -1.89 -7.50
N GLN A 193 -15.92 -1.36 -6.37
CA GLN A 193 -15.44 0.02 -6.31
C GLN A 193 -14.09 0.20 -6.97
N TRP A 194 -13.22 -0.80 -6.84
CA TRP A 194 -11.93 -0.79 -7.47
C TRP A 194 -12.02 -0.71 -9.00
N GLN A 195 -13.01 -1.36 -9.60
CA GLN A 195 -13.26 -1.36 -11.04
C GLN A 195 -13.96 -0.11 -11.56
N ARG A 196 -14.71 0.62 -10.72
CA ARG A 196 -15.49 1.77 -11.18
C ARG A 196 -14.61 2.90 -11.74
N GLN A 197 -13.41 3.12 -11.18
CA GLN A 197 -12.33 4.03 -11.65
C GLN A 197 -12.76 5.34 -12.34
N LYS A 198 -13.92 5.93 -11.98
CA LYS A 198 -14.54 7.00 -12.80
C LYS A 198 -13.80 8.33 -12.73
N LYS A 199 -13.36 8.72 -11.53
CA LYS A 199 -12.69 10.00 -11.25
C LYS A 199 -11.40 9.83 -10.44
N SER A 200 -11.11 8.61 -10.00
CA SER A 200 -10.00 8.26 -9.13
C SER A 200 -9.29 7.05 -9.69
N SER A 201 -7.95 7.04 -9.59
CA SER A 201 -7.10 5.98 -10.12
C SER A 201 -6.46 5.21 -8.96
N PRO A 202 -6.30 3.87 -9.06
CA PRO A 202 -5.53 3.11 -8.09
C PRO A 202 -4.06 3.52 -8.02
N LEU A 203 -3.56 4.35 -8.95
CA LEU A 203 -2.23 4.96 -8.85
C LEU A 203 -2.12 5.98 -7.71
N ASN A 204 -3.24 6.52 -7.23
CA ASN A 204 -3.29 7.51 -6.16
C ASN A 204 -3.31 6.83 -4.78
N PRO A 205 -2.98 7.55 -3.69
CA PRO A 205 -3.14 7.05 -2.32
C PRO A 205 -4.55 6.55 -2.06
N LEU A 206 -4.65 5.31 -1.60
CA LEU A 206 -5.91 4.67 -1.21
C LEU A 206 -6.39 5.33 0.09
N ARG A 207 -7.67 5.67 0.10
CA ARG A 207 -8.40 6.20 1.25
C ARG A 207 -9.64 5.35 1.45
N VAL A 208 -9.81 4.81 2.66
CA VAL A 208 -10.91 3.90 2.97
C VAL A 208 -11.90 4.52 3.94
N VAL A 209 -13.19 4.35 3.65
CA VAL A 209 -14.30 4.73 4.53
C VAL A 209 -15.15 3.50 4.81
N PHE A 210 -15.32 3.15 6.08
CA PHE A 210 -16.30 2.14 6.47
C PHE A 210 -17.68 2.77 6.63
N LEU A 211 -18.70 2.13 6.04
CA LEU A 211 -20.09 2.62 6.15
C LEU A 211 -20.54 2.65 7.61
N ASP A 212 -21.27 3.69 7.98
CA ASP A 212 -21.86 3.88 9.31
C ASP A 212 -20.84 4.03 10.47
N GLU A 213 -19.57 4.30 10.13
CA GLU A 213 -18.47 4.51 11.06
C GLU A 213 -17.87 5.92 10.90
N ALA A 214 -17.73 6.62 12.02
CA ALA A 214 -17.02 7.89 12.08
C ALA A 214 -15.52 7.62 12.18
N GLY A 215 -14.82 7.68 11.05
CA GLY A 215 -13.37 7.46 11.00
C GLY A 215 -12.72 8.29 9.90
N ILE A 216 -11.66 9.01 10.24
CA ILE A 216 -10.78 9.68 9.27
C ILE A 216 -9.62 8.73 9.01
N ASP A 217 -9.46 8.30 7.76
CA ASP A 217 -8.36 7.42 7.39
C ASP A 217 -7.03 8.17 7.41
N THR A 218 -6.31 8.04 8.52
CA THR A 218 -4.91 8.47 8.66
C THR A 218 -3.91 7.40 8.20
N GLY A 219 -4.41 6.29 7.62
CA GLY A 219 -3.66 5.12 7.17
C GLY A 219 -4.07 3.82 7.85
N ALA A 220 -4.68 3.88 9.03
CA ALA A 220 -5.11 2.70 9.79
C ALA A 220 -6.26 1.95 9.09
N LEU A 221 -7.29 2.68 8.64
CA LEU A 221 -8.45 2.10 7.94
C LEU A 221 -8.03 1.50 6.60
N ARG A 222 -7.11 2.15 5.89
CA ARG A 222 -6.49 1.58 4.69
C ARG A 222 -5.83 0.23 4.97
N LYS A 223 -5.00 0.13 6.00
CA LYS A 223 -4.29 -1.12 6.32
C LYS A 223 -5.25 -2.21 6.72
N GLU A 224 -6.21 -1.91 7.59
CA GLU A 224 -7.26 -2.84 7.99
C GLU A 224 -8.00 -3.39 6.77
N PHE A 225 -8.41 -2.51 5.86
CA PHE A 225 -9.06 -2.89 4.62
C PHE A 225 -8.18 -3.77 3.73
N LEU A 226 -6.91 -3.39 3.51
CA LEU A 226 -5.98 -4.22 2.72
C LEU A 226 -5.75 -5.59 3.36
N THR A 227 -5.68 -5.67 4.69
CA THR A 227 -5.58 -6.93 5.43
C THR A 227 -6.79 -7.82 5.22
N GLY A 228 -8.00 -7.27 5.30
CA GLY A 228 -9.23 -8.01 5.02
C GLY A 228 -9.38 -8.38 3.55
N MET A 229 -8.95 -7.50 2.64
CA MET A 229 -9.01 -7.73 1.19
C MET A 229 -8.07 -8.85 0.75
N ILE A 230 -6.81 -8.86 1.18
CA ILE A 230 -5.86 -9.91 0.78
C ILE A 230 -6.30 -11.28 1.30
N GLU A 231 -6.78 -11.38 2.54
CA GLU A 231 -7.35 -12.62 3.08
C GLU A 231 -8.61 -13.05 2.30
N GLY A 232 -9.52 -12.11 2.06
CA GLY A 232 -10.75 -12.37 1.32
C GLY A 232 -10.49 -12.82 -0.11
N ILE A 233 -9.49 -12.22 -0.76
CA ILE A 233 -9.01 -12.61 -2.09
C ILE A 233 -8.46 -14.03 -2.06
N GLU A 234 -7.60 -14.35 -1.10
CA GLU A 234 -7.03 -15.69 -0.92
C GLU A 234 -8.14 -16.75 -0.80
N LYS A 235 -9.14 -16.51 0.06
CA LYS A 235 -10.26 -17.46 0.27
C LYS A 235 -11.16 -17.58 -0.94
N ARG A 236 -11.47 -16.48 -1.61
CA ARG A 236 -12.43 -16.43 -2.73
C ARG A 236 -11.83 -16.95 -4.02
N PHE A 237 -10.66 -16.45 -4.40
CA PHE A 237 -10.07 -16.65 -5.74
C PHE A 237 -8.98 -17.71 -5.81
N PHE A 238 -8.46 -18.21 -4.68
CA PHE A 238 -7.35 -19.16 -4.69
C PHE A 238 -7.72 -20.48 -3.99
N GLU A 239 -7.14 -21.58 -4.47
CA GLU A 239 -7.29 -22.92 -3.92
C GLU A 239 -5.93 -23.63 -3.85
N GLY A 240 -5.80 -24.59 -2.93
CA GLY A 240 -4.56 -25.31 -2.69
C GLY A 240 -4.26 -25.44 -1.19
N SER A 241 -3.06 -25.93 -0.90
CA SER A 241 -2.61 -26.18 0.47
C SER A 241 -1.86 -24.98 1.06
N ARG A 242 -1.44 -25.11 2.33
CA ARG A 242 -0.55 -24.14 2.99
C ARG A 242 0.82 -23.95 2.33
N HIS A 243 1.22 -24.86 1.44
CA HIS A 243 2.50 -24.82 0.75
C HIS A 243 2.45 -24.07 -0.60
N GLY A 244 1.27 -23.57 -0.98
CA GLY A 244 1.08 -22.81 -2.20
C GLY A 244 -0.31 -23.01 -2.78
N LYS A 245 -0.89 -21.92 -3.28
CA LYS A 245 -2.22 -21.85 -3.85
C LYS A 245 -2.16 -21.35 -5.29
N ARG A 246 -3.11 -21.80 -6.10
CA ARG A 246 -3.31 -21.36 -7.48
C ARG A 246 -4.69 -20.73 -7.64
N PRO A 247 -4.92 -19.93 -8.68
CA PRO A 247 -6.25 -19.37 -8.93
C PRO A 247 -7.29 -20.47 -9.14
N LYS A 248 -8.47 -20.29 -8.56
CA LYS A 248 -9.66 -21.08 -8.89
C LYS A 248 -10.06 -20.79 -10.32
N TYR A 249 -10.37 -21.83 -11.07
CA TYR A 249 -10.84 -21.68 -12.44
C TYR A 249 -12.28 -21.14 -12.45
N SER A 250 -12.45 -19.88 -12.87
CA SER A 250 -13.75 -19.22 -12.97
C SER A 250 -13.79 -18.32 -14.20
N LEU A 251 -14.56 -18.73 -15.21
CA LEU A 251 -14.77 -17.92 -16.42
C LEU A 251 -15.62 -16.67 -16.12
N CYS A 252 -16.53 -16.74 -15.15
CA CYS A 252 -17.34 -15.60 -14.73
C CYS A 252 -16.48 -14.50 -14.10
N ASP A 253 -15.51 -14.85 -13.26
CA ASP A 253 -14.59 -13.86 -12.67
C ASP A 253 -13.57 -13.34 -13.68
N LEU A 254 -13.15 -14.20 -14.62
CA LEU A 254 -12.27 -13.82 -15.73
C LEU A 254 -12.95 -12.79 -16.65
N ASP A 255 -14.19 -13.05 -17.07
CA ASP A 255 -14.99 -12.16 -17.92
C ASP A 255 -15.22 -10.80 -17.26
N LYS A 256 -15.52 -10.80 -15.95
CA LYS A 256 -15.69 -9.57 -15.15
C LYS A 256 -14.41 -8.78 -14.91
N GLY A 257 -13.23 -9.28 -15.31
CA GLY A 257 -11.98 -8.59 -15.05
C GLY A 257 -11.51 -8.64 -13.59
N HIS A 258 -12.04 -9.58 -12.80
CA HIS A 258 -11.72 -9.63 -11.37
C HIS A 258 -10.27 -9.99 -11.11
N PHE A 259 -9.64 -10.87 -11.90
CA PHE A 259 -8.24 -11.23 -11.65
C PHE A 259 -7.27 -10.07 -11.93
N LYS A 260 -7.60 -9.17 -12.86
CA LYS A 260 -6.86 -7.91 -13.05
C LYS A 260 -6.95 -7.07 -11.78
N THR A 261 -8.16 -6.92 -11.26
CA THR A 261 -8.43 -6.17 -10.03
C THR A 261 -7.69 -6.77 -8.84
N VAL A 262 -7.65 -8.11 -8.73
CA VAL A 262 -6.85 -8.82 -7.72
C VAL A 262 -5.37 -8.46 -7.84
N GLY A 263 -4.80 -8.47 -9.05
CA GLY A 263 -3.41 -8.04 -9.27
C GLY A 263 -3.15 -6.59 -8.86
N GLU A 264 -4.07 -5.67 -9.18
CA GLU A 264 -3.99 -4.26 -8.76
C GLU A 264 -4.02 -4.11 -7.23
N ILE A 265 -4.91 -4.86 -6.55
CA ILE A 265 -5.03 -4.85 -5.08
C ILE A 265 -3.77 -5.42 -4.43
N MET A 266 -3.20 -6.49 -4.97
CA MET A 266 -1.92 -7.05 -4.48
C MET A 266 -0.80 -6.01 -4.57
N ALA A 267 -0.68 -5.31 -5.70
CA ALA A 267 0.31 -4.26 -5.87
C ALA A 267 0.09 -3.08 -4.91
N ALA A 268 -1.16 -2.63 -4.74
CA ALA A 268 -1.53 -1.58 -3.78
C ALA A 268 -1.29 -1.98 -2.33
N SER A 269 -1.53 -3.24 -1.98
CA SER A 269 -1.21 -3.77 -0.65
C SER A 269 0.28 -3.61 -0.36
N LEU A 270 1.12 -4.04 -1.29
CA LEU A 270 2.57 -3.94 -1.15
C LEU A 270 3.08 -2.49 -1.10
N ALA A 271 2.55 -1.61 -1.96
CA ALA A 271 2.99 -0.23 -2.04
C ALA A 271 2.49 0.65 -0.87
N GLN A 272 1.33 0.33 -0.27
CA GLN A 272 0.65 1.21 0.68
C GLN A 272 0.57 0.65 2.12
N GLY A 273 1.37 -0.38 2.42
CA GLY A 273 1.57 -0.90 3.78
C GLY A 273 0.57 -1.99 4.22
N GLY A 274 -0.17 -2.58 3.28
CA GLY A 274 -0.96 -3.79 3.51
C GLY A 274 -0.08 -5.06 3.54
N PRO A 275 -0.66 -6.25 3.78
CA PRO A 275 0.11 -7.49 3.81
C PRO A 275 0.53 -7.94 2.41
N ALA A 276 1.65 -8.65 2.34
CA ALA A 276 2.05 -9.34 1.12
C ALA A 276 1.13 -10.55 0.85
N PRO A 277 0.87 -10.92 -0.41
CA PRO A 277 0.05 -12.10 -0.73
C PRO A 277 0.55 -13.38 -0.06
N ASN A 278 1.83 -13.74 -0.20
CA ASN A 278 2.47 -14.86 0.50
C ASN A 278 1.66 -16.19 0.54
N PHE A 279 0.92 -16.49 -0.53
CA PHE A 279 0.11 -17.72 -0.63
C PHE A 279 0.19 -18.42 -2.00
N LEU A 280 0.92 -17.88 -2.99
CA LEU A 280 0.99 -18.42 -4.34
C LEU A 280 1.88 -19.66 -4.42
N ALA A 281 1.48 -20.61 -5.28
CA ALA A 281 2.33 -21.70 -5.72
C ALA A 281 3.49 -21.19 -6.58
N LEU A 282 4.64 -21.88 -6.53
CA LEU A 282 5.86 -21.46 -7.22
C LEU A 282 5.68 -21.32 -8.73
N TRP A 283 4.97 -22.24 -9.38
CA TRP A 283 4.75 -22.20 -10.81
C TRP A 283 3.87 -20.99 -11.23
N CYS A 284 2.87 -20.62 -10.40
CA CYS A 284 2.06 -19.43 -10.62
C CYS A 284 2.91 -18.17 -10.56
N TYR A 285 3.75 -18.06 -9.52
CA TYR A 285 4.68 -16.94 -9.38
C TYR A 285 5.66 -16.85 -10.55
N ASN A 286 6.24 -17.98 -10.96
CA ASN A 286 7.15 -18.02 -12.10
C ASN A 286 6.46 -17.53 -13.39
N PHE A 287 5.21 -17.89 -13.62
CA PHE A 287 4.42 -17.35 -14.73
C PHE A 287 4.18 -15.84 -14.57
N LEU A 288 3.83 -15.35 -13.38
CA LEU A 288 3.68 -13.91 -13.13
C LEU A 288 4.97 -13.13 -13.36
N CYS A 289 6.14 -13.75 -13.20
CA CYS A 289 7.45 -13.17 -13.51
C CYS A 289 7.79 -13.25 -15.01
N SER A 290 7.64 -14.41 -15.66
CA SER A 290 8.11 -14.63 -17.05
C SER A 290 7.08 -14.33 -18.14
N GLY A 291 5.79 -14.56 -17.85
CA GLY A 291 4.69 -14.44 -18.81
C GLY A 291 4.53 -15.69 -19.66
N SER A 292 5.29 -16.73 -19.36
CA SER A 292 5.35 -17.98 -20.11
C SER A 292 5.32 -19.17 -19.16
N LEU A 293 4.53 -20.19 -19.51
CA LEU A 293 4.49 -21.45 -18.76
C LEU A 293 5.59 -22.38 -19.25
N ASP A 294 6.47 -22.81 -18.34
CA ASP A 294 7.43 -23.87 -18.65
C ASP A 294 6.75 -25.22 -18.60
N LEU A 295 6.25 -25.64 -19.76
CA LEU A 295 5.49 -26.87 -19.90
C LEU A 295 6.28 -28.08 -19.37
N LYS A 296 7.61 -28.13 -19.53
CA LYS A 296 8.41 -29.33 -19.21
C LYS A 296 8.42 -29.67 -17.72
N ASN A 297 8.36 -28.65 -16.88
CA ASN A 297 8.49 -28.76 -15.43
C ASN A 297 7.16 -28.80 -14.69
N VAL A 298 6.03 -28.74 -15.40
CA VAL A 298 4.69 -28.87 -14.77
C VAL A 298 4.43 -30.32 -14.38
N ASP A 299 4.09 -30.53 -13.11
CA ASP A 299 3.83 -31.85 -12.53
C ASP A 299 2.50 -31.93 -11.76
N LYS A 300 2.30 -33.04 -11.03
CA LYS A 300 1.07 -33.31 -10.27
C LYS A 300 0.88 -32.38 -9.08
N THR A 301 1.96 -31.89 -8.49
CA THR A 301 1.93 -31.00 -7.31
C THR A 301 1.33 -29.64 -7.67
N ASP A 302 1.42 -29.24 -8.94
CA ASP A 302 0.84 -28.00 -9.47
C ASP A 302 -0.69 -28.01 -9.57
N LEU A 303 -1.32 -29.19 -9.48
CA LEU A 303 -2.77 -29.36 -9.57
C LEU A 303 -3.49 -29.03 -8.25
N GLY A 304 -2.81 -29.13 -7.11
CA GLY A 304 -3.47 -29.05 -5.80
C GLY A 304 -4.60 -30.09 -5.63
N ASP A 305 -5.52 -29.83 -4.72
CA ASP A 305 -6.66 -30.71 -4.44
C ASP A 305 -7.82 -30.38 -5.40
N ASN A 306 -7.81 -30.98 -6.59
CA ASN A 306 -8.85 -30.74 -7.61
C ASN A 306 -9.41 -32.04 -8.20
N GLN A 307 -10.44 -31.90 -9.02
CA GLN A 307 -11.06 -33.03 -9.73
C GLN A 307 -10.06 -33.81 -10.61
N TYR A 308 -9.01 -33.16 -11.12
CA TYR A 308 -7.98 -33.78 -11.94
C TYR A 308 -7.04 -34.68 -11.12
N THR A 309 -6.80 -34.37 -9.86
CA THR A 309 -6.05 -35.24 -8.93
C THR A 309 -6.83 -36.53 -8.64
N ASN A 310 -8.16 -36.46 -8.61
CA ASN A 310 -9.03 -37.65 -8.57
C ASN A 310 -8.97 -38.45 -9.87
N LEU A 311 -9.00 -37.79 -11.05
CA LEU A 311 -8.84 -38.45 -12.35
C LEU A 311 -7.49 -39.18 -12.47
N ILE A 312 -6.43 -38.62 -11.90
CA ILE A 312 -5.08 -39.21 -11.88
C ILE A 312 -4.98 -40.38 -10.89
N SER A 313 -5.69 -40.33 -9.75
CA SER A 313 -5.60 -41.32 -8.68
C SER A 313 -6.56 -42.51 -8.85
N LYS A 314 -7.81 -42.28 -9.29
CA LYS A 314 -8.88 -43.30 -9.42
C LYS A 314 -8.97 -43.93 -10.82
N PHE A 315 -7.83 -44.21 -11.45
CA PHE A 315 -7.76 -44.64 -12.84
C PHE A 315 -8.40 -46.03 -13.11
N THR A 316 -9.73 -46.13 -13.11
CA THR A 316 -10.53 -47.25 -13.65
C THR A 316 -10.95 -46.87 -15.06
N ILE A 317 -10.34 -47.50 -16.06
CA ILE A 317 -10.29 -47.05 -17.47
C ILE A 317 -11.66 -46.89 -18.15
N THR A 318 -12.69 -47.60 -17.70
CA THR A 318 -13.97 -47.65 -18.41
C THR A 318 -14.82 -46.40 -18.22
N ASP A 319 -14.74 -45.75 -17.05
CA ASP A 319 -15.68 -44.68 -16.68
C ASP A 319 -15.10 -43.26 -16.86
N LEU A 320 -13.79 -43.15 -17.15
CA LEU A 320 -13.05 -41.87 -17.23
C LEU A 320 -12.60 -41.51 -18.65
N THR A 321 -12.97 -42.31 -19.66
CA THR A 321 -12.48 -42.12 -21.04
C THR A 321 -12.92 -40.78 -21.62
N GLU A 322 -14.18 -40.39 -21.44
CA GLU A 322 -14.70 -39.10 -21.94
C GLU A 322 -13.99 -37.91 -21.27
N ASP A 323 -13.77 -37.97 -19.95
CA ASP A 323 -13.05 -36.92 -19.20
C ASP A 323 -11.61 -36.75 -19.70
N ILE A 324 -10.90 -37.86 -19.95
CA ILE A 324 -9.53 -37.85 -20.48
C ILE A 324 -9.48 -37.23 -21.88
N VAL A 325 -10.42 -37.61 -22.75
CA VAL A 325 -10.52 -37.03 -24.11
C VAL A 325 -10.87 -35.55 -24.05
N SER A 326 -11.75 -35.14 -23.13
CA SER A 326 -12.08 -33.71 -22.90
C SER A 326 -10.89 -32.88 -22.41
N CYS A 327 -9.83 -33.53 -21.90
CA CYS A 327 -8.55 -32.93 -21.57
C CYS A 327 -7.60 -32.78 -22.78
N GLY A 328 -8.06 -33.13 -23.99
CA GLY A 328 -7.28 -33.02 -25.22
C GLY A 328 -6.34 -34.21 -25.46
N TYR A 329 -6.49 -35.33 -24.74
CA TYR A 329 -5.75 -36.55 -25.03
C TYR A 329 -6.34 -37.24 -26.27
N THR A 330 -5.51 -37.48 -27.28
CA THR A 330 -5.91 -38.08 -28.57
C THR A 330 -5.44 -39.52 -28.74
N GLY A 331 -4.72 -40.08 -27.76
CA GLY A 331 -4.24 -41.45 -27.81
C GLY A 331 -5.29 -42.47 -27.34
N THR A 332 -4.97 -43.75 -27.48
CA THR A 332 -5.79 -44.84 -26.92
C THR A 332 -5.75 -44.81 -25.40
N VAL A 333 -6.91 -44.76 -24.74
CA VAL A 333 -6.99 -44.77 -23.27
C VAL A 333 -6.72 -46.19 -22.75
N SER A 334 -5.51 -46.41 -22.23
CA SER A 334 -5.09 -47.70 -21.65
C SER A 334 -4.15 -47.51 -20.46
N LEU A 335 -4.00 -48.56 -19.63
CA LEU A 335 -3.14 -48.54 -18.43
C LEU A 335 -1.66 -48.35 -18.80
N GLU A 336 -1.25 -48.87 -19.97
CA GLU A 336 0.09 -48.74 -20.52
C GLU A 336 0.42 -47.27 -20.85
N LYS A 337 -0.60 -46.48 -21.22
CA LYS A 337 -0.48 -45.06 -21.56
C LYS A 337 -0.71 -44.11 -20.38
N LYS A 338 -0.77 -44.63 -19.15
CA LYS A 338 -1.06 -43.85 -17.93
C LYS A 338 -0.19 -42.60 -17.77
N GLN A 339 1.09 -42.66 -18.11
CA GLN A 339 2.00 -41.50 -17.99
C GLN A 339 1.64 -40.40 -18.99
N GLU A 340 1.37 -40.75 -20.25
CA GLU A 340 0.96 -39.80 -21.30
C GLU A 340 -0.39 -39.16 -20.96
N ILE A 341 -1.34 -39.96 -20.48
CA ILE A 341 -2.66 -39.49 -20.05
C ILE A 341 -2.55 -38.54 -18.86
N THR A 342 -1.79 -38.95 -17.84
CA THR A 342 -1.50 -38.11 -16.66
C THR A 342 -0.91 -36.78 -17.09
N ARG A 343 0.04 -36.80 -18.04
CA ARG A 343 0.69 -35.60 -18.55
C ARG A 343 -0.29 -34.69 -19.29
N ALA A 344 -1.16 -35.24 -20.14
CA ALA A 344 -2.20 -34.47 -20.84
C ALA A 344 -3.16 -33.80 -19.86
N VAL A 345 -3.62 -34.53 -18.83
CA VAL A 345 -4.49 -34.00 -17.77
C VAL A 345 -3.81 -32.86 -17.01
N ILE A 346 -2.53 -33.03 -16.64
CA ILE A 346 -1.74 -31.98 -15.95
C ILE A 346 -1.65 -30.72 -16.81
N LEU A 347 -1.30 -30.89 -18.09
CA LEU A 347 -1.18 -29.78 -19.04
C LEU A 347 -2.50 -29.05 -19.24
N HIS A 348 -3.60 -29.78 -19.42
CA HIS A 348 -4.93 -29.20 -19.57
C HIS A 348 -5.34 -28.37 -18.36
N ALA A 349 -5.18 -28.93 -17.16
CA ALA A 349 -5.56 -28.26 -15.92
C ALA A 349 -4.74 -26.98 -15.67
N THR A 350 -3.46 -26.97 -16.03
CA THR A 350 -2.58 -25.80 -15.87
C THR A 350 -2.74 -24.76 -16.97
N LEU A 351 -2.84 -25.18 -18.24
CA LEU A 351 -3.06 -24.27 -19.37
C LEU A 351 -4.36 -23.47 -19.26
N LYS A 352 -5.40 -24.07 -18.67
CA LYS A 352 -6.67 -23.37 -18.38
C LYS A 352 -6.52 -22.15 -17.47
N LEU A 353 -5.48 -22.11 -16.63
CA LEU A 353 -5.22 -21.00 -15.71
C LEU A 353 -4.39 -19.89 -16.35
N VAL A 354 -3.80 -20.10 -17.54
CA VAL A 354 -2.96 -19.11 -18.22
C VAL A 354 -3.71 -17.79 -18.47
N PRO A 355 -4.95 -17.76 -18.99
CA PRO A 355 -5.68 -16.48 -19.18
C PRO A 355 -5.92 -15.73 -17.87
N ILE A 356 -6.19 -16.47 -16.78
CA ILE A 356 -6.41 -15.93 -15.44
C ILE A 356 -5.13 -15.30 -14.89
N LEU A 357 -4.00 -16.03 -14.99
CA LEU A 357 -2.69 -15.54 -14.56
C LEU A 357 -2.23 -14.34 -15.40
N GLN A 358 -2.51 -14.34 -16.71
CA GLN A 358 -2.21 -13.20 -17.58
C GLN A 358 -3.01 -11.96 -17.17
N GLN A 359 -4.30 -12.13 -16.87
CA GLN A 359 -5.13 -11.02 -16.42
C GLN A 359 -4.63 -10.46 -15.07
N MET A 360 -4.22 -11.32 -14.14
CA MET A 360 -3.62 -10.93 -12.87
C MET A 360 -2.28 -10.19 -13.04
N ARG A 361 -1.41 -10.70 -13.92
CA ARG A 361 -0.14 -10.06 -14.28
C ARG A 361 -0.36 -8.65 -14.81
N ASN A 362 -1.37 -8.44 -15.65
CA ASN A 362 -1.71 -7.10 -16.14
C ASN A 362 -2.12 -6.14 -15.01
N GLY A 363 -2.74 -6.65 -13.94
CA GLY A 363 -3.05 -5.85 -12.74
C GLY A 363 -1.82 -5.51 -11.92
N LEU A 364 -0.88 -6.46 -11.79
CA LEU A 364 0.42 -6.26 -11.13
C LEU A 364 1.31 -5.25 -11.86
N GLN A 365 0.96 -4.80 -13.07
CA GLN A 365 1.64 -3.68 -13.72
C GLN A 365 1.48 -2.36 -12.94
N LEU A 366 0.49 -2.28 -12.03
CA LEU A 366 0.32 -1.12 -11.15
C LEU A 366 1.62 -0.85 -10.36
N TYR A 367 2.05 0.41 -10.37
CA TYR A 367 3.34 0.86 -9.82
C TYR A 367 4.60 0.24 -10.46
N GLY A 368 4.48 -0.45 -11.60
CA GLY A 368 5.59 -1.13 -12.27
C GLY A 368 6.02 -2.44 -11.60
N LEU A 369 5.20 -3.01 -10.70
CA LEU A 369 5.57 -4.20 -9.93
C LEU A 369 5.82 -5.42 -10.83
N SER A 370 5.04 -5.63 -11.90
CA SER A 370 5.28 -6.73 -12.84
C SER A 370 6.67 -6.65 -13.49
N ASP A 371 7.17 -5.46 -13.81
CA ASP A 371 8.50 -5.29 -14.42
C ASP A 371 9.61 -5.61 -13.41
N LEU A 372 9.42 -5.20 -12.15
CA LEU A 372 10.32 -5.54 -11.05
C LEU A 372 10.36 -7.05 -10.78
N MET A 373 9.20 -7.72 -10.82
CA MET A 373 9.11 -9.18 -10.69
C MET A 373 9.82 -9.90 -11.84
N SER A 374 9.69 -9.42 -13.08
CA SER A 374 10.40 -9.96 -14.23
C SER A 374 11.91 -9.78 -14.12
N LYS A 375 12.37 -8.63 -13.62
CA LYS A 375 13.81 -8.30 -13.52
C LYS A 375 14.49 -8.92 -12.30
N TYR A 376 13.78 -9.02 -11.18
CA TYR A 376 14.30 -9.49 -9.88
C TYR A 376 13.41 -10.59 -9.27
N PRO A 377 13.21 -11.73 -9.97
CA PRO A 377 12.26 -12.77 -9.54
C PRO A 377 12.66 -13.44 -8.22
N LYS A 378 13.95 -13.54 -7.89
CA LYS A 378 14.37 -14.12 -6.60
C LYS A 378 14.12 -13.17 -5.42
N ILE A 379 14.30 -11.86 -5.64
CA ILE A 379 14.12 -10.84 -4.60
C ILE A 379 12.64 -10.67 -4.26
N CYS A 380 11.76 -10.69 -5.27
CA CYS A 380 10.32 -10.52 -5.05
C CYS A 380 9.63 -11.79 -4.54
N GLN A 381 10.29 -12.95 -4.62
CA GLN A 381 9.72 -14.27 -4.29
C GLN A 381 9.06 -14.35 -2.90
N PRO A 382 9.68 -13.84 -1.82
CA PRO A 382 9.13 -13.87 -0.46
C PRO A 382 7.77 -13.15 -0.31
N LEU A 383 7.46 -12.19 -1.18
CA LEU A 383 6.18 -11.46 -1.10
C LEU A 383 5.00 -12.32 -1.54
N PHE A 384 5.24 -13.36 -2.33
CA PHE A 384 4.18 -14.09 -3.02
C PHE A 384 4.09 -15.56 -2.62
N ILE A 385 5.20 -16.23 -2.31
CA ILE A 385 5.24 -17.68 -2.06
C ILE A 385 5.47 -17.99 -0.57
N PRO A 386 4.66 -18.87 0.03
CA PRO A 386 4.86 -19.34 1.41
C PRO A 386 6.26 -19.92 1.66
N GLY A 387 6.82 -19.64 2.84
CA GLY A 387 8.01 -20.35 3.36
C GLY A 387 9.37 -19.80 2.93
N VAL A 388 9.41 -18.73 2.13
CA VAL A 388 10.66 -17.98 1.89
C VAL A 388 10.71 -16.84 2.93
N GLU A 389 11.23 -17.14 4.12
CA GLU A 389 11.49 -16.20 5.25
C GLU A 389 10.63 -14.91 5.33
N MET A 390 9.36 -15.07 5.68
CA MET A 390 8.62 -14.08 6.47
C MET A 390 7.90 -14.80 7.61
N THR A 391 8.67 -15.49 8.44
CA THR A 391 8.16 -15.98 9.72
C THR A 391 7.92 -14.77 10.61
N VAL A 392 6.65 -14.41 10.76
CA VAL A 392 6.16 -13.57 11.87
C VAL A 392 6.21 -14.43 13.13
N SER A 393 7.40 -14.88 13.51
CA SER A 393 7.66 -15.01 14.94
C SER A 393 7.60 -13.56 15.43
N LEU A 394 6.73 -13.27 16.40
CA LEU A 394 6.76 -12.01 17.13
C LEU A 394 8.15 -11.91 17.75
N CYS A 395 9.08 -11.36 16.97
CA CYS A 395 10.47 -11.34 17.32
C CYS A 395 10.55 -10.44 18.55
N TYR A 396 11.28 -10.86 19.59
CA TYR A 396 11.50 -10.04 20.80
C TYR A 396 11.81 -8.55 20.53
N PRO A 397 12.47 -8.13 19.42
CA PRO A 397 12.65 -6.71 19.08
C PRO A 397 11.36 -5.92 18.81
N CYS A 398 10.27 -6.59 18.46
CA CYS A 398 8.97 -5.95 18.21
C CYS A 398 8.18 -5.74 19.51
N VAL A 399 8.56 -6.38 20.62
CA VAL A 399 7.87 -6.25 21.91
C VAL A 399 8.71 -5.38 22.84
N SER A 400 8.18 -4.24 23.27
CA SER A 400 8.83 -3.37 24.25
C SER A 400 8.17 -3.56 25.60
N LEU A 401 8.94 -4.01 26.60
CA LEU A 401 8.48 -4.20 27.97
C LEU A 401 8.81 -2.94 28.77
N THR A 402 7.79 -2.29 29.31
CA THR A 402 7.95 -1.19 30.25
C THR A 402 7.61 -1.71 31.65
N SER A 403 8.54 -1.52 32.60
CA SER A 403 8.58 -2.02 34.00
C SER A 403 9.47 -3.25 34.19
N ILE A 404 10.69 -3.03 34.68
CA ILE A 404 11.65 -4.07 35.10
C ILE A 404 11.43 -4.35 36.58
N THR A 405 10.96 -5.55 36.91
CA THR A 405 11.51 -6.41 37.96
C THR A 405 10.82 -7.78 37.91
N SER A 406 11.60 -8.84 37.66
CA SER A 406 11.23 -10.23 37.97
C SER A 406 10.06 -10.88 37.19
N CYS A 407 10.10 -10.86 35.86
CA CYS A 407 9.44 -11.90 35.05
C CYS A 407 10.35 -12.28 33.88
N ALA A 408 11.32 -13.14 34.16
CA ALA A 408 12.10 -13.80 33.13
C ALA A 408 11.16 -14.63 32.26
N HIS A 409 11.25 -14.48 30.93
CA HIS A 409 10.54 -15.30 29.93
C HIS A 409 9.02 -15.10 29.80
N PHE A 410 8.59 -13.90 29.38
CA PHE A 410 7.26 -13.76 28.77
C PHE A 410 7.29 -14.29 27.32
N SER A 411 6.95 -15.57 27.12
CA SER A 411 6.80 -16.19 25.80
C SER A 411 5.34 -16.14 25.35
N LEU A 412 4.95 -15.06 24.67
CA LEU A 412 3.64 -14.96 24.00
C LEU A 412 3.44 -16.07 22.93
N SER A 413 4.51 -16.78 22.56
CA SER A 413 4.51 -17.88 21.60
C SER A 413 3.60 -19.04 21.98
N ILE A 414 3.34 -19.29 23.28
CA ILE A 414 2.63 -20.50 23.73
C ILE A 414 1.10 -20.32 23.67
N CYS A 415 0.59 -19.10 23.83
CA CYS A 415 -0.86 -18.84 23.74
C CYS A 415 -1.39 -18.82 22.30
N LEU A 416 -0.52 -18.71 21.30
CA LEU A 416 -0.88 -18.61 19.89
C LEU A 416 -0.97 -19.98 19.17
N ASP A 417 -0.56 -21.08 19.83
CA ASP A 417 -0.38 -22.39 19.20
C ASP A 417 -1.33 -23.51 19.71
N GLU A 418 -2.20 -23.26 20.70
CA GLU A 418 -3.06 -24.32 21.26
C GLU A 418 -4.56 -23.95 21.32
N ASN A 419 -5.38 -24.70 20.57
CA ASN A 419 -6.80 -24.84 20.89
C ASN A 419 -6.94 -25.66 22.18
N PRO A 420 -7.71 -25.21 23.18
CA PRO A 420 -7.96 -26.03 24.37
C PRO A 420 -8.81 -27.26 24.01
N PRO A 421 -8.46 -28.46 24.49
CA PRO A 421 -9.37 -29.60 24.42
C PRO A 421 -10.49 -29.42 25.45
N GLY A 422 -11.75 -29.30 24.99
CA GLY A 422 -12.90 -29.54 25.87
C GLY A 422 -13.94 -28.44 26.06
N LEU A 423 -14.11 -27.49 25.15
CA LEU A 423 -15.32 -26.64 25.11
C LEU A 423 -16.03 -26.83 23.76
N GLN A 424 -17.33 -27.12 23.85
CA GLN A 424 -18.23 -27.56 22.78
C GLN A 424 -18.15 -26.72 21.50
N GLU A 425 -18.33 -27.38 20.35
CA GLU A 425 -18.31 -26.87 18.96
C GLU A 425 -19.35 -25.77 18.68
N ALA A 426 -19.16 -24.59 19.27
CA ALA A 426 -19.57 -23.33 18.66
C ALA A 426 -18.30 -22.62 18.18
N ALA A 427 -18.35 -22.06 16.98
CA ALA A 427 -17.23 -21.44 16.26
C ALA A 427 -16.60 -20.24 17.00
N LEU A 428 -15.90 -20.48 18.11
CA LEU A 428 -15.14 -19.47 18.84
C LEU A 428 -13.92 -19.04 18.01
N PRO A 429 -13.56 -17.75 17.99
CA PRO A 429 -12.40 -17.27 17.25
C PRO A 429 -11.11 -17.90 17.77
N SER A 430 -10.30 -18.49 16.90
CA SER A 430 -8.97 -18.97 17.28
C SER A 430 -7.98 -17.81 17.40
N MET A 431 -7.19 -17.81 18.48
CA MET A 431 -6.17 -16.80 18.73
C MET A 431 -4.88 -17.15 18.00
N THR A 432 -4.84 -16.82 16.71
CA THR A 432 -3.66 -16.94 15.83
C THR A 432 -2.77 -15.70 15.96
N PRO A 433 -1.48 -15.73 15.55
CA PRO A 433 -0.63 -14.54 15.53
C PRO A 433 -1.26 -13.36 14.78
N ARG A 434 -1.97 -13.64 13.69
CA ARG A 434 -2.69 -12.64 12.89
C ARG A 434 -3.84 -12.00 13.67
N THR A 435 -4.73 -12.82 14.23
CA THR A 435 -5.92 -12.32 14.93
C THR A 435 -5.53 -11.62 16.23
N PHE A 436 -4.45 -12.06 16.88
CA PHE A 436 -3.84 -11.35 18.00
C PHE A 436 -3.26 -9.98 17.58
N LEU A 437 -2.49 -9.93 16.48
CA LEU A 437 -1.98 -8.64 15.95
C LEU A 437 -3.11 -7.68 15.59
N GLN A 438 -4.16 -8.19 14.96
CA GLN A 438 -5.35 -7.40 14.62
C GLN A 438 -6.00 -6.82 15.88
N TRP A 439 -6.13 -7.62 16.94
CA TRP A 439 -6.67 -7.18 18.22
C TRP A 439 -5.79 -6.10 18.86
N VAL A 440 -4.49 -6.34 18.97
CA VAL A 440 -3.56 -5.45 19.71
C VAL A 440 -3.17 -4.19 18.96
N THR A 441 -3.17 -4.20 17.63
CA THR A 441 -2.60 -3.12 16.81
C THR A 441 -3.57 -2.54 15.78
N GLY A 442 -4.76 -3.12 15.63
CA GLY A 442 -5.71 -2.76 14.57
C GLY A 442 -5.31 -3.24 13.18
N GLN A 443 -4.17 -3.92 13.03
CA GLN A 443 -3.72 -4.53 11.78
C GLN A 443 -3.28 -5.98 12.00
N GLY A 444 -3.79 -6.91 11.20
CA GLY A 444 -3.51 -8.35 11.31
C GLY A 444 -2.15 -8.80 10.76
N HIS A 445 -1.24 -7.87 10.48
CA HIS A 445 0.09 -8.17 9.93
C HIS A 445 1.15 -7.24 10.51
N VAL A 446 2.39 -7.70 10.50
CA VAL A 446 3.55 -6.83 10.77
C VAL A 446 3.76 -5.91 9.56
N PRO A 447 4.08 -4.62 9.76
CA PRO A 447 4.33 -3.72 8.65
C PRO A 447 5.38 -4.27 7.69
N ILE A 448 5.17 -4.09 6.39
CA ILE A 448 6.11 -4.55 5.36
C ILE A 448 7.11 -3.46 4.95
N LEU A 449 6.72 -2.19 5.05
CA LEU A 449 7.55 -1.05 4.67
C LEU A 449 8.66 -0.81 5.70
N ALA A 450 9.90 -0.60 5.23
CA ALA A 450 11.08 -0.48 6.08
C ALA A 450 10.94 0.61 7.16
N TRP A 451 10.40 1.77 6.80
CA TRP A 451 10.23 2.89 7.73
C TRP A 451 9.15 2.63 8.79
N GLU A 452 8.13 1.81 8.48
CA GLU A 452 7.11 1.38 9.43
C GLU A 452 7.66 0.29 10.35
N LYS A 453 8.34 -0.71 9.79
CA LYS A 453 9.03 -1.78 10.56
C LYS A 453 9.97 -1.21 11.61
N ALA A 454 10.74 -0.17 11.27
CA ALA A 454 11.68 0.46 12.19
C ALA A 454 11.00 1.03 13.45
N LYS A 455 9.74 1.49 13.32
CA LYS A 455 8.96 2.12 14.40
C LYS A 455 7.97 1.16 15.05
N PHE A 456 7.66 0.03 14.42
CA PHE A 456 6.66 -0.91 14.89
C PHE A 456 7.11 -1.57 16.19
N ARG A 457 6.35 -1.31 17.26
CA ARG A 457 6.55 -1.90 18.58
C ARG A 457 5.18 -2.17 19.19
N ILE A 458 5.00 -3.37 19.73
CA ILE A 458 3.93 -3.72 20.64
C ILE A 458 4.43 -3.43 22.04
N ILE A 459 3.76 -2.54 22.76
CA ILE A 459 4.12 -2.17 24.12
C ILE A 459 3.34 -3.10 25.05
N VAL A 460 4.04 -3.81 25.93
CA VAL A 460 3.41 -4.65 26.95
C VAL A 460 3.68 -4.01 28.31
N GLU A 461 2.60 -3.61 28.97
CA GLU A 461 2.61 -3.02 30.30
C GLU A 461 2.06 -4.01 31.32
N PHE A 462 2.64 -4.04 32.52
CA PHE A 462 2.14 -4.87 33.60
C PHE A 462 1.47 -4.01 34.67
N ASN A 463 0.17 -4.21 34.90
CA ASN A 463 -0.53 -3.54 36.00
C ASN A 463 -0.48 -4.43 37.26
N HIS A 464 0.31 -3.99 38.24
CA HIS A 464 0.44 -4.63 39.56
C HIS A 464 -0.54 -4.05 40.60
N TYR A 465 -1.22 -2.95 40.30
CA TYR A 465 -1.99 -2.14 41.24
C TYR A 465 -3.45 -1.99 40.81
N CYS A 466 -4.04 -3.04 40.23
CA CYS A 466 -5.42 -3.02 39.77
C CYS A 466 -6.42 -2.60 40.86
N ASP A 467 -6.15 -2.87 42.14
CA ASP A 467 -7.01 -2.43 43.27
C ASP A 467 -7.05 -0.91 43.48
N VAL A 468 -6.07 -0.18 42.93
CA VAL A 468 -6.06 1.29 42.99
C VAL A 468 -6.96 1.85 41.89
N ASP A 469 -6.96 1.20 40.72
CA ASP A 469 -7.71 1.61 39.54
C ASP A 469 -9.16 1.10 39.56
N TYR A 470 -9.43 -0.01 40.26
CA TYR A 470 -10.71 -0.70 40.32
C TYR A 470 -11.10 -1.07 41.77
N SER A 471 -12.40 -1.08 42.10
CA SER A 471 -12.92 -1.57 43.38
C SER A 471 -12.61 -3.07 43.61
N GLU A 472 -12.98 -3.65 44.75
CA GLU A 472 -12.76 -5.07 45.04
C GLU A 472 -13.17 -5.98 43.87
N HIS A 473 -12.22 -6.76 43.35
CA HIS A 473 -12.39 -7.67 42.22
C HIS A 473 -11.49 -8.89 42.36
N THR A 474 -11.89 -10.00 41.74
CA THR A 474 -11.17 -11.29 41.80
C THR A 474 -10.57 -11.70 40.45
N ILE A 475 -10.99 -11.06 39.37
CA ILE A 475 -10.57 -11.32 37.98
C ILE A 475 -10.26 -9.99 37.32
N CYS A 476 -9.23 -9.99 36.46
CA CYS A 476 -8.68 -8.79 35.87
C CYS A 476 -8.39 -9.09 34.40
N TYR A 477 -9.03 -8.38 33.47
CA TYR A 477 -8.85 -8.61 32.02
C TYR A 477 -7.77 -7.68 31.45
N PRO A 478 -7.00 -8.13 30.44
CA PRO A 478 -6.08 -7.27 29.72
C PRO A 478 -6.84 -6.12 29.03
N THR A 479 -6.22 -4.95 28.98
CA THR A 479 -6.74 -3.80 28.23
C THR A 479 -5.85 -3.55 27.01
N VAL A 480 -6.48 -3.17 25.90
CA VAL A 480 -5.78 -2.98 24.62
C VAL A 480 -6.03 -1.56 24.11
N ALA A 481 -4.95 -0.85 23.83
CA ALA A 481 -4.96 0.43 23.15
C ALA A 481 -4.34 0.26 21.75
N ALA A 482 -5.18 -0.11 20.77
CA ALA A 482 -4.74 -0.42 19.41
C ALA A 482 -4.00 0.75 18.73
N CYS A 483 -4.41 1.99 19.00
CA CYS A 483 -3.77 3.21 18.44
C CYS A 483 -2.32 3.38 18.88
N SER A 484 -1.96 2.96 20.10
CA SER A 484 -0.59 2.99 20.61
C SER A 484 0.12 1.63 20.53
N SER A 485 -0.56 0.61 20.01
CA SER A 485 -0.10 -0.78 20.01
C SER A 485 0.27 -1.27 21.42
N THR A 486 -0.49 -0.82 22.44
CA THR A 486 -0.23 -1.17 23.84
C THR A 486 -1.22 -2.22 24.33
N ILE A 487 -0.72 -3.25 25.01
CA ILE A 487 -1.51 -4.17 25.80
C ILE A 487 -1.06 -4.08 27.27
N THR A 488 -2.01 -3.84 28.16
CA THR A 488 -1.75 -3.77 29.60
C THR A 488 -2.32 -5.02 30.27
N LEU A 489 -1.44 -5.81 30.88
CA LEU A 489 -1.71 -7.09 31.51
C LEU A 489 -1.80 -6.90 33.03
N PRO A 490 -2.98 -7.10 33.64
CA PRO A 490 -3.08 -7.08 35.09
C PRO A 490 -2.57 -8.39 35.69
N VAL A 491 -1.43 -8.33 36.37
CA VAL A 491 -0.70 -9.54 36.82
C VAL A 491 -1.06 -9.98 38.24
N LYS A 492 -1.71 -9.11 39.03
CA LYS A 492 -2.02 -9.40 40.43
C LYS A 492 -2.93 -10.63 40.62
N HIS A 493 -3.89 -10.83 39.72
CA HIS A 493 -4.86 -11.93 39.77
C HIS A 493 -4.55 -13.07 38.79
N MET A 494 -3.48 -12.95 37.99
CA MET A 494 -3.02 -13.95 37.03
C MET A 494 -1.81 -14.72 37.57
N LEU A 495 -2.01 -15.47 38.66
CA LEU A 495 -0.92 -16.12 39.41
C LEU A 495 -0.41 -17.41 38.77
N THR A 496 -1.18 -18.03 37.87
CA THR A 496 -0.81 -19.26 37.18
C THR A 496 -0.86 -19.07 35.67
N TYR A 497 -0.05 -19.85 34.95
CA TYR A 497 -0.07 -19.86 33.48
C TYR A 497 -1.45 -20.22 32.92
N GLU A 498 -2.16 -21.15 33.55
CA GLU A 498 -3.50 -21.55 33.11
C GLU A 498 -4.52 -20.43 33.28
N ASN A 499 -4.49 -19.71 34.41
CA ASN A 499 -5.35 -18.55 34.62
C ASN A 499 -5.04 -17.44 33.61
N PHE A 500 -3.76 -17.20 33.32
CA PHE A 500 -3.35 -16.26 32.28
C PHE A 500 -3.89 -16.66 30.90
N LYS A 501 -3.72 -17.93 30.50
CA LYS A 501 -4.20 -18.46 29.21
C LYS A 501 -5.72 -18.31 29.09
N GLN A 502 -6.47 -18.70 30.12
CA GLN A 502 -7.92 -18.59 30.15
C GLN A 502 -8.39 -17.13 30.03
N ILE A 503 -7.83 -16.23 30.84
CA ILE A 503 -8.23 -14.81 30.83
C ILE A 503 -7.85 -14.14 29.50
N MET A 504 -6.69 -14.46 28.93
CA MET A 504 -6.28 -13.94 27.62
C MET A 504 -7.22 -14.41 26.51
N MET A 505 -7.58 -15.69 26.50
CA MET A 505 -8.51 -16.25 25.52
C MET A 505 -9.91 -15.66 25.66
N GLU A 506 -10.39 -15.50 26.88
CA GLU A 506 -11.70 -14.90 27.16
C GLU A 506 -11.73 -13.43 26.76
N ALA A 507 -10.71 -12.65 27.15
CA ALA A 507 -10.58 -11.24 26.74
C ALA A 507 -10.49 -11.08 25.23
N PHE A 508 -9.78 -11.99 24.57
CA PHE A 508 -9.67 -12.00 23.12
C PHE A 508 -11.02 -12.31 22.47
N CYS A 509 -11.72 -13.37 22.90
CA CYS A 509 -13.01 -13.76 22.32
C CYS A 509 -14.10 -12.70 22.53
N LEU A 510 -14.14 -12.12 23.73
CA LEU A 510 -15.14 -11.10 24.10
C LEU A 510 -14.75 -9.69 23.61
N GLY A 511 -13.47 -9.43 23.37
CA GLY A 511 -12.94 -8.14 22.94
C GLY A 511 -12.80 -7.96 21.42
N GLN A 512 -13.17 -8.95 20.60
CA GLN A 512 -13.05 -8.88 19.13
C GLN A 512 -14.01 -7.89 18.46
N GLU A 513 -15.10 -7.54 19.12
CA GLU A 513 -16.07 -6.63 18.55
C GLU A 513 -15.68 -5.18 18.89
N PHE A 514 -15.00 -4.52 17.95
CA PHE A 514 -15.12 -3.06 17.79
C PHE A 514 -16.54 -2.65 17.31
N HIS A 515 -17.57 -3.43 17.64
CA HIS A 515 -18.96 -3.03 17.47
C HIS A 515 -19.30 -2.20 18.70
N LYS A 516 -19.31 -0.88 18.51
CA LYS A 516 -19.92 0.17 19.33
C LYS A 516 -20.51 -0.27 20.68
N ILE A 517 -20.04 0.39 21.74
CA ILE A 517 -20.99 1.12 22.59
C ILE A 517 -21.47 2.34 21.80
#